data_AF-A0A3C2E5E8-F1
#
_entry.id   AF-A0A3C2E5E8-F1
#
_cell.length_a   1.000
_cell.length_b   1.000
_cell.length_c   1.000
_cell.angle_alpha   90.00
_cell.angle_beta   90.00
_cell.angle_gamma   90.00
#
_symmetry.space_group_name_H-M   'P 1'
#
loop_
_entity.id
_entity.type
_entity.pdbx_description
1 polymer ?
#
loop_
_entity_poly.entity_id
_entity_poly.type
_entity_poly.pdbx_seq_one_letter_code
_entity_poly.pdbx_strand_id
1 'polypeptide(L)' 'MTDIAALVARLPKAELHLHIEGSLEPELMFELARRNGVAIPYASVEEIRAAYDFSNLQDFLDIY' A
#
# COMPACT_ATOMS: atom_id res chain seq x y z
N MET A 1 -2.40 25.47 20.64
CA MET A 1 -2.20 24.04 20.91
C MET A 1 -1.07 23.57 20.00
N THR A 2 -0.13 22.80 20.52
CA THR A 2 0.94 22.21 19.70
C THR A 2 0.33 21.18 18.76
N ASP A 3 0.63 21.26 17.48
CA ASP A 3 0.24 20.24 16.50
C ASP A 3 1.16 19.02 16.67
N ILE A 4 0.63 17.98 17.30
CA ILE A 4 1.34 16.73 17.57
C ILE A 4 1.70 16.01 16.27
N ALA A 5 0.86 16.07 15.24
CA ALA A 5 1.13 15.40 13.96
C ALA A 5 2.33 16.04 13.27
N ALA A 6 2.40 17.37 13.26
CA ALA A 6 3.54 18.11 12.73
C ALA A 6 4.85 17.80 13.48
N LEU A 7 4.78 17.60 14.80
CA LEU A 7 5.94 17.20 15.60
C LEU A 7 6.42 15.79 15.22
N VAL A 8 5.50 14.81 15.20
CA VAL A 8 5.82 13.40 14.87
C VAL A 8 6.41 13.26 13.47
N ALA A 9 5.84 13.96 12.47
CA ALA A 9 6.32 13.93 11.10
C ALA A 9 7.80 14.38 10.99
N ARG A 10 8.20 15.40 11.75
CA ARG A 10 9.55 16.01 11.70
C ARG A 10 10.64 15.24 12.45
N LEU A 11 10.28 14.26 13.28
CA LEU A 11 11.29 13.47 13.99
C LEU A 11 12.14 12.67 12.99
N PRO A 12 13.47 12.60 13.17
CA PRO A 12 14.30 11.64 12.43
C PRO A 12 13.94 10.23 12.87
N LYS A 13 13.79 9.30 11.92
CA LYS A 13 13.34 7.93 12.17
C LYS A 13 14.21 6.96 11.38
N ALA A 14 14.40 5.77 11.93
CA ALA A 14 14.86 4.60 11.20
C ALA A 14 13.72 3.58 11.20
N GLU A 15 13.42 3.02 10.03
CA GLU A 15 12.42 1.96 9.86
C GLU A 15 13.16 0.63 9.71
N LEU A 16 12.97 -0.27 10.67
CA LEU A 16 13.74 -1.53 10.78
C LEU A 16 12.95 -2.76 10.33
N HIS A 17 11.64 -2.61 10.12
CA HIS A 17 10.75 -3.65 9.63
C HIS A 17 9.80 -3.03 8.63
N LEU A 18 10.13 -3.20 7.36
CA LEU A 18 9.30 -2.83 6.22
C LEU A 18 9.49 -3.92 5.16
N HIS A 19 8.40 -4.32 4.54
CA HIS A 19 8.49 -5.10 3.31
C HIS A 19 8.33 -4.15 2.13
N ILE A 20 9.26 -4.20 1.17
CA ILE A 20 9.25 -3.27 0.03
C ILE A 20 8.03 -3.53 -0.86
N GLU A 21 7.66 -4.80 -1.05
CA GLU A 21 6.49 -5.16 -1.83
C GLU A 21 5.20 -4.67 -1.15
N GLY A 22 5.18 -4.62 0.19
CA GLY A 22 4.11 -4.01 0.99
C GLY A 22 3.99 -2.49 0.89
N SER A 23 4.93 -1.82 0.22
CA SER A 23 4.85 -0.39 -0.09
C SER A 23 4.30 -0.10 -1.49
N LEU A 24 3.86 -1.13 -2.22
CA LEU A 24 3.27 -0.98 -3.55
C LEU A 24 1.85 -0.39 -3.46
N GLU A 25 1.75 0.91 -3.65
CA GLU A 25 0.45 1.60 -3.69
C GLU A 25 -0.40 1.15 -4.89
N PRO A 26 -1.74 1.09 -4.77
CA PRO A 26 -2.65 0.71 -5.86
C PRO A 26 -2.43 1.49 -7.15
N GLU A 27 -2.20 2.80 -7.07
CA GLU A 27 -1.94 3.66 -8.23
C GLU A 27 -0.67 3.21 -8.98
N LEU A 28 0.40 2.90 -8.23
CA LEU A 28 1.66 2.43 -8.79
C LEU A 28 1.51 1.02 -9.36
N MET A 29 0.72 0.14 -8.71
CA MET A 29 0.40 -1.19 -9.24
C MET A 29 -0.23 -1.09 -10.64
N PHE A 30 -1.23 -0.23 -10.83
CA PHE A 30 -1.83 0.01 -12.15
C PHE A 30 -0.85 0.61 -13.16
N GLU A 31 -0.02 1.58 -12.74
CA GLU A 31 0.98 2.18 -13.61
C GLU A 31 1.96 1.12 -14.14
N LEU A 32 2.49 0.27 -13.25
CA LEU A 32 3.42 -0.80 -13.59
C LEU A 32 2.75 -1.89 -14.44
N ALA A 33 1.53 -2.30 -14.11
CA ALA A 33 0.76 -3.26 -14.89
C ALA A 33 0.59 -2.79 -16.34
N ARG A 34 0.15 -1.53 -16.52
CA ARG A 34 0.03 -0.90 -17.85
C ARG A 34 1.36 -0.81 -18.57
N ARG A 35 2.42 -0.36 -17.88
CA ARG A 35 3.77 -0.25 -18.48
C ARG A 35 4.28 -1.59 -19.01
N ASN A 36 4.00 -2.66 -18.28
CA ASN A 36 4.51 -3.99 -18.58
C ASN A 36 3.53 -4.86 -19.38
N GLY A 37 2.34 -4.36 -19.73
CA GLY A 37 1.32 -5.12 -20.46
C GLY A 37 0.73 -6.30 -19.68
N VAL A 38 0.70 -6.20 -18.36
CA VAL A 38 0.17 -7.24 -17.46
C VAL A 38 -1.27 -6.90 -17.10
N ALA A 39 -2.19 -7.85 -17.29
CA ALA A 39 -3.55 -7.73 -16.77
C ALA A 39 -3.56 -8.09 -15.28
N ILE A 40 -4.20 -7.25 -14.47
CA ILE A 40 -4.42 -7.48 -13.04
C ILE A 40 -5.92 -7.66 -12.77
N PRO A 41 -6.32 -8.43 -11.74
CA PRO A 41 -7.71 -8.82 -11.50
C PRO A 41 -8.55 -7.71 -10.83
N TYR A 42 -8.28 -6.44 -11.16
CA TYR A 42 -8.97 -5.28 -10.61
C TYR A 42 -9.24 -4.27 -11.72
N ALA A 43 -10.45 -3.73 -11.76
CA ALA A 43 -10.90 -2.76 -12.74
C ALA A 43 -10.50 -1.32 -12.38
N SER A 44 -10.28 -1.02 -11.09
CA SER A 44 -9.87 0.32 -10.65
C SER A 44 -9.07 0.31 -9.33
N VAL A 45 -8.46 1.46 -9.02
CA VAL A 45 -7.76 1.71 -7.76
C VAL A 45 -8.71 1.56 -6.56
N GLU A 46 -9.95 2.02 -6.69
CA GLU A 46 -10.98 1.91 -5.66
C GLU A 46 -11.31 0.46 -5.33
N GLU A 47 -11.31 -0.43 -6.33
CA GLU A 47 -11.54 -1.87 -6.12
C GLU A 47 -10.40 -2.51 -5.34
N ILE A 48 -9.14 -2.17 -5.63
CA ILE A 48 -7.98 -2.64 -4.85
C ILE A 48 -8.06 -2.12 -3.41
N ARG A 49 -8.39 -0.83 -3.22
CA ARG A 49 -8.53 -0.25 -1.88
C ARG A 49 -9.66 -0.90 -1.09
N ALA A 50 -10.76 -1.27 -1.75
CA ALA A 50 -11.85 -2.01 -1.12
C ALA A 50 -11.44 -3.46 -0.77
N ALA A 51 -10.50 -4.05 -1.51
CA ALA A 51 -9.96 -5.37 -1.22
C ALA A 51 -8.99 -5.39 -0.02
N TYR A 52 -8.51 -4.22 0.44
CA TYR A 52 -7.68 -4.08 1.65
C TYR A 52 -8.51 -4.16 2.94
N ASP A 53 -9.39 -5.15 3.04
CA ASP A 53 -10.19 -5.49 4.21
C ASP A 53 -9.86 -6.94 4.62
N PHE A 54 -8.94 -7.09 5.58
CA PHE A 54 -8.33 -8.36 5.93
C PHE A 54 -8.82 -8.85 7.31
N SER A 55 -9.27 -10.10 7.41
CA SER A 55 -9.67 -10.69 8.70
C SER A 55 -8.54 -11.41 9.41
N ASN A 56 -7.50 -11.81 8.67
CA ASN A 56 -6.34 -12.53 9.17
C ASN A 56 -5.12 -12.30 8.26
N LEU A 57 -3.98 -12.90 8.64
CA LEU A 57 -2.73 -12.77 7.88
C LEU A 57 -2.83 -13.39 6.47
N GLN A 58 -3.51 -14.52 6.30
CA GLN A 58 -3.61 -15.19 5.01
C GLN A 58 -4.42 -14.35 4.02
N ASP A 59 -5.53 -13.73 4.44
CA ASP A 59 -6.32 -12.83 3.59
C ASP A 59 -5.46 -11.69 3.01
N PHE A 60 -4.55 -11.16 3.84
CA PHE A 60 -3.56 -10.17 3.40
C PHE A 60 -2.56 -10.75 2.40
N LEU A 61 -2.00 -11.92 2.71
CA LEU A 61 -0.99 -12.57 1.86
C LEU A 61 -1.54 -13.06 0.52
N ASP A 62 -2.85 -13.25 0.40
CA ASP A 62 -3.48 -13.64 -0.87
C ASP A 62 -3.55 -12.46 -1.87
N ILE A 63 -3.46 -11.21 -1.38
CA ILE A 63 -3.43 -9.99 -2.20
C ILE A 63 -2.00 -9.43 -2.37
N TYR A 64 -1.17 -9.62 -1.36
CA TYR A 64 0.24 -9.19 -1.32
C TYR A 64 1.12 -9.86 -2.39
#